data_AF-A0A960AKN2-F1
#
_entry.id   AF-A0A960AKN2-F1
#
_cell.length_a   1.000
_cell.length_b   1.000
_cell.length_c   1.000
_cell.angle_alpha   90.00
_cell.angle_beta   90.00
_cell.angle_gamma   90.00
#
_symmetry.space_group_name_H-M   'P 1'
#
loop_
_entity.id
_entity.type
_entity.pdbx_description
1 polymer ?
#
loop_
_entity_poly.entity_id
_entity_poly.type
_entity_poly.pdbx_seq_one_letter_code
_entity_poly.pdbx_strand_id
1 'polypeptide(L)' 'MPEDLLTALSRRVVIADGATGTMLQAHDLSLDDFEGHEGCNEVLNVTRPDVVRSLHDAFFDVGVDAVETNTFGAN' A
#
# COMPACT_ATOMS: atom_id res chain seq x y z
N MET A 1 -14.60 11.12 15.19
CA MET A 1 -13.74 9.97 15.50
C MET A 1 -13.95 8.96 14.40
N PRO A 2 -12.90 8.44 13.76
CA PRO A 2 -13.05 7.34 12.82
C PRO A 2 -13.76 6.17 13.51
N GLU A 3 -14.66 5.51 12.78
CA GLU A 3 -15.35 4.30 13.22
C GLU A 3 -14.36 3.13 13.20
N ASP A 4 -14.41 2.22 14.18
CA ASP A 4 -13.57 1.02 14.15
C ASP A 4 -14.04 0.03 13.07
N LEU A 5 -13.13 -0.85 12.64
CA LEU A 5 -13.39 -1.77 11.53
C LEU A 5 -14.60 -2.69 11.78
N LEU A 6 -14.77 -3.22 13.00
CA LEU A 6 -15.88 -4.14 13.29
C LEU A 6 -17.22 -3.41 13.25
N THR A 7 -17.27 -2.19 13.76
CA THR A 7 -18.47 -1.36 13.66
C THR A 7 -18.79 -1.03 12.21
N ALA A 8 -17.80 -0.64 11.38
CA ALA A 8 -18.00 -0.35 9.97
C ALA A 8 -18.53 -1.56 9.18
N LEU A 9 -17.92 -2.75 9.38
CA LEU A 9 -18.34 -4.01 8.76
C LEU A 9 -19.77 -4.42 9.11
N SER A 10 -20.26 -4.04 10.29
CA SER A 10 -21.65 -4.37 10.71
C SER A 10 -22.72 -3.52 10.00
N ARG A 11 -22.34 -2.39 9.37
CA ARG A 11 -23.28 -1.39 8.85
C ARG A 11 -23.24 -1.24 7.33
N ARG A 12 -22.12 -1.58 6.71
CA ARG A 12 -21.89 -1.39 5.27
C ARG A 12 -20.77 -2.30 4.77
N VAL A 13 -20.65 -2.38 3.45
CA VAL A 13 -19.47 -2.95 2.81
C VAL A 13 -18.28 -2.03 3.07
N VAL A 14 -17.14 -2.63 3.41
CA VAL A 14 -15.83 -1.97 3.52
C VAL A 14 -15.04 -2.32 2.26
N ILE A 15 -14.59 -1.29 1.54
CA ILE A 15 -13.80 -1.44 0.32
C ILE A 15 -12.31 -1.37 0.69
N ALA A 16 -11.60 -2.48 0.50
CA ALA A 16 -10.15 -2.51 0.59
C ALA A 16 -9.51 -1.99 -0.72
N ASP A 17 -8.23 -1.68 -0.66
CA ASP A 17 -7.42 -1.27 -1.80
C ASP A 17 -7.15 -2.41 -2.80
N GLY A 18 -6.48 -2.04 -3.88
CA GLY A 18 -6.09 -2.96 -4.96
C GLY A 18 -4.67 -3.50 -4.78
N ALA A 19 -4.16 -4.14 -5.84
CA ALA A 19 -2.84 -4.76 -5.81
C ALA A 19 -1.69 -3.72 -5.76
N THR A 20 -1.04 -3.60 -4.61
CA THR A 20 0.15 -2.76 -4.39
C THR A 20 1.28 -3.05 -5.38
N GLY A 21 1.60 -4.33 -5.63
CA GLY A 21 2.68 -4.70 -6.55
C GLY A 21 2.47 -4.21 -7.99
N THR A 22 1.23 -4.20 -8.48
CA THR A 22 0.90 -3.69 -9.83
C THR A 22 1.08 -2.18 -9.91
N MET A 23 0.69 -1.45 -8.87
CA MET A 23 0.88 0.00 -8.81
C MET A 23 2.38 0.36 -8.71
N LEU A 24 3.17 -0.38 -7.92
CA LEU A 24 4.62 -0.17 -7.82
C LEU A 24 5.34 -0.35 -9.17
N GLN A 25 4.92 -1.32 -10.00
CA GLN A 25 5.46 -1.52 -11.35
C GLN A 25 5.20 -0.34 -12.30
N ALA A 26 4.24 0.54 -11.99
CA ALA A 26 3.99 1.75 -12.77
C ALA A 26 4.93 2.91 -12.43
N HIS A 27 5.70 2.81 -11.34
CA HIS A 27 6.71 3.79 -10.98
C HIS A 27 8.07 3.45 -11.63
N ASP A 28 8.85 4.49 -11.93
CA ASP A 28 10.21 4.36 -12.45
C ASP A 28 11.18 4.02 -11.30
N LEU A 29 11.11 2.79 -10.81
CA LEU A 29 11.96 2.24 -9.75
C LEU A 29 13.16 1.51 -10.37
N SER A 30 14.34 1.80 -9.84
CA SER A 30 15.60 1.14 -10.21
C SER A 30 15.96 0.04 -9.22
N LEU A 31 16.90 -0.85 -9.59
CA LEU A 31 17.42 -1.87 -8.66
C LEU A 31 18.08 -1.26 -7.40
N ASP A 32 18.62 -0.04 -7.51
CA ASP A 32 19.23 0.66 -6.38
C ASP A 32 18.18 1.04 -5.33
N ASP A 33 16.95 1.37 -5.74
CA ASP A 33 15.83 1.64 -4.83
C ASP A 33 15.48 0.42 -3.98
N PHE A 34 15.80 -0.79 -4.44
CA PHE A 34 15.57 -2.03 -3.70
C PHE A 34 16.75 -2.44 -2.80
N GLU A 35 17.86 -1.69 -2.78
CA GLU A 35 19.08 -2.02 -2.01
C GLU A 35 19.60 -3.46 -2.28
N GLY A 36 19.42 -3.97 -3.49
CA GLY A 36 19.81 -5.34 -3.87
C GLY A 36 18.82 -6.42 -3.41
N HIS A 37 17.70 -6.06 -2.79
CA HIS A 37 16.60 -6.96 -2.45
C HIS A 37 15.56 -7.00 -3.58
N GLU A 38 15.98 -7.36 -4.79
CA GLU A 38 15.09 -7.44 -5.96
C GLU A 38 13.87 -8.33 -5.65
N GLY A 39 12.67 -7.80 -5.90
CA GLY A 39 11.40 -8.47 -5.62
C GLY A 39 10.87 -8.32 -4.18
N CYS A 40 11.63 -7.71 -3.27
CA CYS A 40 11.17 -7.35 -1.93
C CYS A 40 10.60 -5.92 -1.94
N ASN A 41 9.31 -5.77 -2.25
CA ASN A 41 8.66 -4.45 -2.29
C ASN A 41 8.62 -3.75 -0.93
N GLU A 42 8.71 -4.52 0.16
CA GLU A 42 8.68 -4.04 1.53
C GLU A 42 9.88 -3.15 1.88
N VAL A 43 11.02 -3.33 1.20
CA VAL A 43 12.21 -2.47 1.38
C VAL A 43 11.90 -1.01 1.01
N LEU A 44 10.96 -0.80 0.08
CA LEU A 44 10.53 0.52 -0.37
C LEU A 44 9.84 1.32 0.74
N ASN A 45 9.39 0.68 1.83
CA ASN A 45 8.93 1.40 3.01
C ASN A 45 10.03 2.29 3.62
N VAL A 46 11.29 1.87 3.49
CA VAL A 46 12.46 2.55 4.02
C VAL A 46 13.15 3.38 2.93
N THR A 47 13.36 2.79 1.76
CA THR A 47 14.18 3.40 0.69
C THR A 47 13.39 4.41 -0.14
N ARG A 48 12.08 4.16 -0.36
CA ARG A 48 11.17 5.00 -1.17
C ARG A 48 9.79 5.20 -0.51
N PRO A 49 9.75 5.76 0.71
CA PRO A 49 8.50 6.02 1.42
C PRO A 49 7.58 7.01 0.70
N ASP A 50 8.15 7.85 -0.18
CA ASP A 50 7.41 8.73 -1.08
C ASP A 50 6.51 7.94 -2.04
N VAL A 51 7.05 6.87 -2.63
CA VAL A 51 6.33 6.01 -3.57
C VAL A 51 5.22 5.26 -2.86
N VAL A 52 5.54 4.59 -1.74
CA VAL A 52 4.56 3.83 -0.94
C VAL A 52 3.42 4.75 -0.47
N ARG A 53 3.73 5.96 -0.01
CA ARG A 53 2.71 6.95 0.37
C ARG A 53 1.85 7.35 -0.81
N SER A 54 2.46 7.72 -1.94
CA SER A 54 1.70 8.16 -3.12
C SER A 54 0.74 7.09 -3.65
N LEU A 55 1.12 5.82 -3.51
CA LEU A 55 0.29 4.67 -3.86
C LEU A 55 -0.93 4.55 -2.94
N HIS A 56 -0.75 4.67 -1.63
CA HIS A 56 -1.88 4.64 -0.70
C HIS A 56 -2.78 5.88 -0.85
N ASP A 57 -2.20 7.05 -1.09
CA ASP A 57 -2.95 8.28 -1.37
C ASP A 57 -3.84 8.09 -2.60
N ALA A 58 -3.32 7.48 -3.68
CA ALA A 58 -4.10 7.19 -4.88
C ALA A 58 -5.29 6.23 -4.63
N PHE A 59 -5.14 5.27 -3.71
CA PHE A 59 -6.27 4.42 -3.30
C PHE A 59 -7.31 5.21 -2.49
N PHE A 60 -6.87 6.06 -1.56
CA PHE A 60 -7.80 6.90 -0.79
C PHE A 60 -8.54 7.92 -1.67
N ASP A 61 -7.89 8.46 -2.69
CA ASP A 61 -8.50 9.40 -3.65
C ASP A 61 -9.68 8.79 -4.43
N VAL A 62 -9.68 7.47 -4.63
CA VAL A 62 -10.80 6.75 -5.26
C VAL A 62 -11.84 6.22 -4.27
N GLY A 63 -11.67 6.53 -2.98
CA GLY A 63 -12.67 6.28 -1.93
C GLY A 63 -12.62 4.91 -1.29
N VAL A 64 -11.44 4.25 -1.24
CA VAL A 64 -11.29 3.04 -0.41
C VAL A 64 -11.47 3.37 1.07
N ASP A 65 -11.98 2.40 1.82
CA ASP A 65 -12.17 2.51 3.27
C ASP A 65 -10.95 2.04 4.07
N ALA A 66 -10.19 1.12 3.48
CA ALA A 66 -9.06 0.48 4.10
C ALA A 66 -7.94 0.26 3.07
N VAL A 67 -6.70 0.30 3.54
CA VAL A 67 -5.50 -0.02 2.76
C VAL A 67 -4.73 -1.13 3.46
N GLU A 68 -4.09 -2.01 2.70
CA GLU A 68 -3.16 -3.00 3.21
C GLU A 68 -1.78 -2.36 3.43
N THR A 69 -1.07 -2.74 4.49
CA THR A 69 0.32 -2.30 4.66
C THR A 69 1.21 -2.96 3.60
N ASN A 70 2.22 -2.26 3.09
CA ASN A 70 3.23 -2.83 2.19
C ASN A 70 4.20 -3.74 2.97
N THR A 71 3.72 -4.86 3.51
CA THR A 71 4.45 -5.73 4.45
C THR A 71 4.23 -7.22 4.19
N PHE A 72 3.81 -7.62 2.99
CA PHE A 72 3.47 -9.01 2.69
C PHE A 72 4.66 -9.98 2.92
N GLY A 73 5.87 -9.56 2.52
CA GLY A 73 7.13 -10.30 2.70
C GLY A 73 7.93 -9.95 3.97
N ALA A 74 7.44 -9.06 4.84
CA ALA A 74 8.18 -8.57 6.01
C ALA A 74 8.09 -9.52 7.21
N ASN A 75 8.85 -10.63 7.17
CA ASN A 75 8.89 -11.69 8.20
C ASN A 75 10.13 -11.63 9.10
#